data_AF-A0A2H3BSQ5-F1
#
_entry.id   AF-A0A2H3BSQ5-F1
#
_cell.length_a   1.000
_cell.length_b   1.000
_cell.length_c   1.000
_cell.angle_alpha   90.00
_cell.angle_beta   90.00
_cell.angle_gamma   90.00
#
_symmetry.space_group_name_H-M   'P 1'
#
loop_
_entity.id
_entity.type
_entity.pdbx_description
1 polymer ?
#
loop_
_entity_poly.entity_id
_entity_poly.type
_entity_poly.pdbx_seq_one_letter_code
_entity_poly.pdbx_strand_id
1 'polypeptide(L)'
;MAPRALSSKQEKKLVDYLDDSFLNMMRGYKKRSQPTSHLPTLQLYLEAATQILSIILQIPPIDPSTSLRTSYLLHLTNDVLSSIVGYAPDPQNVVDLMDWLDDLDQAWLAVLQSQVWDPKEGLGVDLVIDVDSVAAGVKSSPLSQTERTRLRSLLLGGVETLEEWLFGWEGDGDSSGNILEATGLQTAFDEVFSRTLDELGGLGGLNLDRINLCDTCTPEKATEEMEM
;
A
#
# COMPACT_ATOMS: atom_id res chain seq x y z
N MET A 1 -7.41 -20.69 -19.36
CA MET A 1 -6.85 -19.83 -20.43
C MET A 1 -5.71 -19.06 -19.79
N ALA A 2 -4.49 -19.17 -20.30
CA ALA A 2 -3.33 -18.54 -19.63
C ALA A 2 -3.50 -17.00 -19.60
N PRO A 3 -3.27 -16.35 -18.45
CA PRO A 3 -3.31 -14.89 -18.37
C PRO A 3 -2.33 -14.28 -19.36
N ARG A 4 -2.70 -13.13 -19.94
CA ARG A 4 -1.89 -12.40 -20.93
C ARG A 4 -1.80 -10.94 -20.53
N ALA A 5 -0.67 -10.32 -20.83
CA ALA A 5 -0.51 -8.88 -20.68
C ALA A 5 -1.56 -8.12 -21.51
N LEU A 6 -1.85 -6.90 -21.08
CA LEU A 6 -2.75 -6.01 -21.79
C LEU A 6 -2.14 -5.62 -23.14
N SER A 7 -2.98 -5.54 -24.17
CA SER A 7 -2.59 -4.86 -25.40
C SER A 7 -2.46 -3.35 -25.17
N SER A 8 -1.64 -2.65 -25.95
CA SER A 8 -1.45 -1.20 -25.81
C SER A 8 -2.76 -0.39 -25.88
N LYS A 9 -3.75 -0.89 -26.64
CA LYS A 9 -5.09 -0.26 -26.70
C LYS A 9 -5.89 -0.46 -25.41
N GLN A 10 -5.81 -1.65 -24.81
CA GLN A 10 -6.46 -1.92 -23.52
C GLN A 10 -5.79 -1.13 -22.40
N GLU A 11 -4.45 -1.11 -22.39
CA GLU A 11 -3.65 -0.34 -21.44
C GLU A 11 -4.01 1.14 -21.49
N LYS A 12 -4.02 1.75 -22.68
CA LYS A 12 -4.40 3.16 -22.83
C LYS A 12 -5.80 3.45 -22.28
N LYS A 13 -6.79 2.62 -22.64
CA LYS A 13 -8.17 2.80 -22.17
C LYS A 13 -8.29 2.64 -20.65
N LEU A 14 -7.54 1.71 -20.08
CA LEU A 14 -7.49 1.48 -18.65
C LEU A 14 -6.87 2.68 -17.92
N VAL A 15 -5.74 3.19 -18.41
CA VAL A 15 -5.08 4.40 -17.89
C VAL A 15 -6.04 5.58 -17.91
N ASP A 16 -6.68 5.87 -19.05
CA ASP A 16 -7.64 6.97 -19.19
C ASP A 16 -8.77 6.83 -18.14
N TYR A 17 -9.31 5.62 -17.97
CA TYR A 17 -10.36 5.34 -16.99
C TYR A 17 -9.90 5.50 -15.54
N LEU A 18 -8.73 4.96 -15.19
CA LEU A 18 -8.19 5.02 -13.83
C LEU A 18 -7.88 6.46 -13.46
N ASP A 19 -7.22 7.21 -14.35
CA ASP A 19 -6.88 8.61 -14.12
C ASP A 19 -8.14 9.47 -13.90
N ASP A 20 -9.18 9.27 -14.72
CA ASP A 20 -10.48 9.93 -14.53
C ASP A 20 -11.14 9.53 -13.19
N SER A 21 -11.03 8.26 -12.79
CA SER A 21 -11.59 7.75 -11.53
C SER A 21 -10.88 8.34 -10.32
N PHE A 22 -9.54 8.37 -10.31
CA PHE A 22 -8.73 9.04 -9.28
C PHE A 22 -9.07 10.52 -9.19
N LEU A 23 -9.17 11.21 -10.34
CA LEU A 23 -9.51 12.62 -10.38
C LEU A 23 -10.91 12.88 -9.81
N ASN A 24 -11.88 12.02 -10.13
CA ASN A 24 -13.23 12.13 -9.59
C ASN A 24 -13.25 11.90 -8.06
N MET A 25 -12.58 10.86 -7.58
CA MET A 25 -12.44 10.55 -6.16
C MET A 25 -11.79 11.71 -5.38
N MET A 26 -10.69 12.25 -5.90
CA MET A 26 -10.00 13.40 -5.30
C MET A 26 -10.88 14.66 -5.27
N ARG A 27 -11.67 14.92 -6.32
CA ARG A 27 -12.63 16.03 -6.35
C ARG A 27 -13.74 15.84 -5.32
N GLY A 28 -14.24 14.62 -5.16
CA GLY A 28 -15.22 14.29 -4.12
C GLY A 28 -14.66 14.53 -2.73
N TYR A 29 -13.47 14.00 -2.43
CA TYR A 29 -12.78 14.19 -1.15
C TYR A 29 -12.53 15.68 -0.83
N LYS A 30 -11.99 16.46 -1.77
CA LYS A 30 -11.73 17.89 -1.56
C LYS A 30 -13.00 18.70 -1.30
N LYS A 31 -14.15 18.22 -1.78
CA LYS A 31 -15.45 18.85 -1.58
C LYS A 31 -16.27 18.19 -0.49
N ARG A 32 -15.79 17.19 0.25
CA ARG A 32 -16.58 16.35 1.18
C ARG A 32 -17.49 17.11 2.14
N SER A 33 -17.06 18.29 2.63
CA SER A 33 -17.86 19.13 3.54
C SER A 33 -18.92 20.00 2.82
N GLN A 34 -18.94 20.00 1.49
CA GLN A 34 -19.90 20.73 0.67
C GLN A 34 -21.14 19.86 0.40
N PRO A 35 -22.36 20.43 0.44
CA PRO A 35 -23.59 19.69 0.14
C PRO A 35 -23.64 19.09 -1.28
N THR A 36 -22.79 19.56 -2.19
CA THR A 36 -22.71 19.12 -3.58
C THR A 36 -21.69 17.99 -3.79
N SER A 37 -20.99 17.54 -2.75
CA SER A 37 -20.06 16.41 -2.88
C SER A 37 -20.81 15.10 -3.07
N HIS A 38 -20.22 14.22 -3.87
CA HIS A 38 -20.68 12.85 -4.03
C HIS A 38 -19.98 11.88 -3.05
N LEU A 39 -18.96 12.33 -2.30
CA LEU A 39 -18.26 11.55 -1.27
C LEU A 39 -18.26 12.29 0.09
N PRO A 40 -19.44 12.61 0.67
CA PRO A 40 -19.53 13.33 1.93
C PRO A 40 -19.13 12.49 3.16
N THR A 41 -19.18 11.16 3.06
CA THR A 41 -18.89 10.23 4.17
C THR A 41 -17.69 9.34 3.87
N LEU A 42 -17.09 8.78 4.93
CA LEU A 42 -15.98 7.82 4.79
C LEU A 42 -16.42 6.58 4.01
N GLN A 43 -17.59 6.03 4.33
CA GLN A 43 -18.15 4.87 3.63
C GLN A 43 -18.22 5.06 2.11
N LEU A 44 -18.80 6.16 1.63
CA LEU A 44 -18.89 6.43 0.19
C LEU A 44 -17.50 6.60 -0.45
N TYR A 45 -16.54 7.17 0.29
CA TYR A 45 -15.16 7.28 -0.16
C TYR A 45 -14.48 5.91 -0.28
N LEU A 46 -14.63 5.04 0.73
CA LEU A 46 -14.10 3.67 0.72
C LEU A 46 -14.74 2.83 -0.39
N GLU A 47 -16.04 2.98 -0.66
CA GLU A 47 -16.71 2.33 -1.79
C GLU A 47 -16.09 2.75 -3.13
N ALA A 48 -15.83 4.04 -3.32
CA ALA A 48 -15.17 4.55 -4.53
C ALA A 48 -13.73 4.02 -4.65
N ALA A 49 -12.98 4.00 -3.55
CA ALA A 49 -11.63 3.45 -3.50
C ALA A 49 -11.62 1.94 -3.80
N THR A 50 -12.60 1.19 -3.30
CA THR A 50 -12.77 -0.25 -3.54
C THR A 50 -13.00 -0.55 -5.03
N GLN A 51 -13.80 0.27 -5.71
CA GLN A 51 -14.00 0.12 -7.17
C GLN A 51 -12.68 0.30 -7.94
N ILE A 52 -11.87 1.29 -7.56
CA ILE A 52 -10.56 1.53 -8.16
C ILE A 52 -9.61 0.36 -7.84
N LEU A 53 -9.56 -0.09 -6.58
CA LEU A 53 -8.75 -1.23 -6.13
C LEU A 53 -9.07 -2.49 -6.95
N SER A 54 -10.36 -2.82 -7.05
CA SER A 54 -10.84 -3.97 -7.82
C SER A 54 -10.33 -3.94 -9.26
N ILE A 55 -10.39 -2.78 -9.92
CA ILE A 55 -9.91 -2.63 -11.30
C ILE A 55 -8.39 -2.75 -11.41
N ILE A 56 -7.64 -2.17 -10.45
CA ILE A 56 -6.18 -2.32 -10.39
C ILE A 56 -5.79 -3.79 -10.23
N LEU A 57 -6.51 -4.55 -9.40
CA LEU A 57 -6.23 -5.96 -9.15
C LEU A 57 -6.55 -6.87 -10.33
N GLN A 58 -7.41 -6.43 -11.25
CA GLN A 58 -7.64 -7.12 -12.52
C GLN A 58 -6.52 -6.88 -13.56
N ILE A 59 -5.53 -6.01 -13.28
CA ILE A 59 -4.38 -5.84 -14.16
C ILE A 59 -3.52 -7.12 -14.08
N PRO A 60 -3.21 -7.77 -15.22
CA PRO A 60 -2.42 -9.00 -15.22
C PRO A 60 -1.03 -8.80 -14.60
N PRO A 61 -0.56 -9.70 -13.71
CA PRO A 61 0.81 -9.70 -13.19
C PRO A 61 1.82 -10.23 -14.24
N ILE A 62 1.72 -9.76 -15.49
CA ILE A 62 2.56 -10.19 -16.61
C ILE A 62 3.07 -8.95 -17.32
N ASP A 63 4.36 -8.94 -17.64
CA ASP A 63 5.00 -7.81 -18.28
C ASP A 63 4.45 -7.57 -19.70
N PRO A 64 4.26 -6.29 -20.10
CA PRO A 64 4.66 -5.07 -19.38
C PRO A 64 3.64 -4.55 -18.35
N SER A 65 2.48 -5.21 -18.17
CA SER A 65 1.38 -4.69 -17.34
C SER A 65 1.68 -4.70 -15.83
N THR A 66 2.68 -5.46 -15.37
CA THR A 66 3.08 -5.55 -13.96
C THR A 66 3.42 -4.19 -13.35
N SER A 67 4.22 -3.37 -14.05
CA SER A 67 4.62 -2.04 -13.54
C SER A 67 3.42 -1.09 -13.41
N LEU A 68 2.45 -1.19 -14.30
CA LEU A 68 1.21 -0.42 -14.26
C LEU A 68 0.39 -0.78 -13.02
N ARG A 69 0.24 -2.09 -12.75
CA ARG A 69 -0.45 -2.59 -11.55
C ARG A 69 0.17 -2.03 -10.28
N THR A 70 1.49 -2.16 -10.15
CA THR A 70 2.24 -1.64 -9.00
C THR A 70 2.09 -0.13 -8.84
N SER A 71 2.28 0.63 -9.93
CA SER A 71 2.22 2.09 -9.89
C SER A 71 0.86 2.62 -9.43
N TYR A 72 -0.24 2.06 -9.95
CA TYR A 72 -1.57 2.49 -9.53
C TYR A 72 -1.92 2.03 -8.12
N LEU A 73 -1.49 0.84 -7.69
CA LEU A 73 -1.74 0.41 -6.31
C LEU A 73 -0.97 1.28 -5.30
N LEU A 74 0.27 1.68 -5.62
CA LEU A 74 1.04 2.67 -4.83
C LEU A 74 0.29 4.01 -4.75
N HIS A 75 -0.27 4.46 -5.87
CA HIS A 75 -1.03 5.72 -5.92
C HIS A 75 -2.30 5.64 -5.07
N LEU A 76 -3.09 4.58 -5.20
CA LEU A 76 -4.29 4.37 -4.39
C LEU A 76 -3.99 4.31 -2.90
N THR A 77 -2.95 3.55 -2.52
CA THR A 77 -2.52 3.42 -1.13
C THR A 77 -2.19 4.77 -0.53
N ASN A 78 -1.37 5.58 -1.22
CA ASN A 78 -1.03 6.92 -0.77
C ASN A 78 -2.27 7.82 -0.63
N ASP A 79 -3.13 7.85 -1.63
CA ASP A 79 -4.29 8.73 -1.66
C ASP A 79 -5.30 8.39 -0.57
N VAL A 80 -5.59 7.11 -0.37
CA VAL A 80 -6.57 6.66 0.61
C VAL A 80 -6.06 6.89 2.04
N LEU A 81 -4.85 6.43 2.37
CA LEU A 81 -4.28 6.60 3.71
C LEU A 81 -4.16 8.09 4.10
N SER A 82 -3.90 8.97 3.13
CA SER A 82 -3.85 10.41 3.36
C SER A 82 -5.23 11.10 3.45
N SER A 83 -6.28 10.48 2.91
CA SER A 83 -7.61 11.10 2.79
C SER A 83 -8.58 10.66 3.87
N ILE A 84 -8.43 9.44 4.40
CA ILE A 84 -9.31 8.88 5.44
C ILE A 84 -9.46 9.84 6.63
N VAL A 85 -8.33 10.41 7.10
CA VAL A 85 -8.30 11.33 8.25
C VAL A 85 -9.06 12.64 8.02
N GLY A 86 -9.45 12.93 6.78
CA GLY A 86 -10.30 14.06 6.47
C GLY A 86 -11.77 13.85 6.82
N TYR A 87 -12.18 12.62 7.15
CA TYR A 87 -13.54 12.28 7.56
C TYR A 87 -13.65 12.18 9.08
N ALA A 88 -14.85 12.43 9.63
CA ALA A 88 -15.09 12.23 11.05
C ALA A 88 -15.14 10.72 11.33
N PRO A 89 -14.36 10.21 12.30
CA PRO A 89 -14.46 8.81 12.70
C PRO A 89 -15.81 8.56 13.36
N ASP A 90 -16.34 7.37 13.13
CA ASP A 90 -17.59 6.86 13.71
C ASP A 90 -17.44 5.34 13.83
N PRO A 91 -17.99 4.69 14.88
CA PRO A 91 -17.78 3.27 15.11
C PRO A 91 -18.11 2.38 13.91
N GLN A 92 -19.16 2.67 13.15
CA GLN A 92 -19.50 1.88 11.97
C GLN A 92 -18.51 2.11 10.84
N ASN A 93 -18.16 3.37 10.57
CA ASN A 93 -17.18 3.71 9.55
C ASN A 93 -15.78 3.15 9.85
N VAL A 94 -15.41 2.97 11.12
CA VAL A 94 -14.13 2.37 11.52
C VAL A 94 -14.11 0.86 11.25
N VAL A 95 -15.22 0.15 11.45
CA VAL A 95 -15.34 -1.26 11.05
C VAL A 95 -15.14 -1.40 9.54
N ASP A 96 -15.89 -0.61 8.75
CA ASP A 96 -15.79 -0.62 7.29
C ASP A 96 -14.36 -0.26 6.82
N LEU A 97 -13.66 0.61 7.55
CA LEU A 97 -12.25 0.93 7.29
C LEU A 97 -11.32 -0.24 7.59
N MET A 98 -11.51 -0.97 8.70
CA MET A 98 -10.66 -2.12 9.02
C MET A 98 -10.80 -3.22 7.97
N ASP A 99 -12.02 -3.51 7.53
CA ASP A 99 -12.27 -4.47 6.44
C ASP A 99 -11.57 -4.02 5.15
N TRP A 100 -11.65 -2.73 4.81
CA TRP A 100 -10.97 -2.18 3.64
C TRP A 100 -9.43 -2.24 3.74
N LEU A 101 -8.86 -2.03 4.93
CA LEU A 101 -7.42 -2.14 5.16
C LEU A 101 -6.93 -3.60 5.07
N ASP A 102 -7.73 -4.55 5.53
CA ASP A 102 -7.47 -5.99 5.36
C ASP A 102 -7.43 -6.36 3.86
N ASP A 103 -8.43 -5.92 3.09
CA ASP A 103 -8.48 -6.10 1.63
C ASP A 103 -7.26 -5.47 0.95
N LEU A 104 -6.84 -4.27 1.38
CA LEU A 104 -5.66 -3.60 0.83
C LEU A 104 -4.36 -4.35 1.16
N ASP A 105 -4.24 -4.91 2.36
CA ASP A 105 -3.09 -5.73 2.75
C ASP A 105 -3.00 -7.01 1.90
N GLN A 106 -4.13 -7.70 1.70
CA GLN A 106 -4.19 -8.86 0.82
C GLN A 106 -3.89 -8.51 -0.64
N ALA A 107 -4.40 -7.38 -1.11
CA ALA A 107 -4.12 -6.86 -2.44
C ALA A 107 -2.61 -6.63 -2.65
N TRP A 108 -1.92 -6.07 -1.65
CA TRP A 108 -0.48 -5.86 -1.69
C TRP A 108 0.30 -7.17 -1.65
N LEU A 109 -0.10 -8.13 -0.81
CA LEU A 109 0.52 -9.45 -0.77
C LEU A 109 0.46 -10.13 -2.15
N ALA A 110 -0.72 -10.11 -2.78
CA ALA A 110 -0.90 -10.66 -4.13
C ALA A 110 -0.02 -9.96 -5.18
N VAL A 111 0.19 -8.64 -5.07
CA VAL A 111 1.08 -7.90 -5.97
C VAL A 111 2.55 -8.23 -5.72
N LEU A 112 2.98 -8.30 -4.47
CA LEU A 112 4.36 -8.64 -4.09
C LEU A 112 4.76 -10.04 -4.57
N GLN A 113 3.81 -10.98 -4.55
CA GLN A 113 4.00 -12.37 -4.95
C GLN A 113 3.72 -12.62 -6.44
N SER A 114 3.48 -11.57 -7.25
CA SER A 114 3.14 -11.69 -8.67
C SER A 114 1.92 -12.60 -8.95
N GLN A 115 0.96 -12.63 -8.02
CA GLN A 115 -0.24 -13.46 -8.10
C GLN A 115 -1.38 -12.80 -8.87
N VAL A 116 -2.25 -13.64 -9.44
CA VAL A 116 -3.52 -13.20 -10.03
C VAL A 116 -4.53 -12.98 -8.90
N TRP A 117 -5.34 -11.94 -8.98
CA TRP A 117 -6.39 -11.71 -7.98
C TRP A 117 -7.65 -12.52 -8.28
N ASP A 118 -8.16 -13.28 -7.31
CA ASP A 118 -9.50 -13.86 -7.36
C ASP A 118 -10.51 -12.94 -6.65
N PRO A 119 -11.39 -12.24 -7.39
CA PRO A 119 -12.36 -11.31 -6.80
C PRO A 119 -13.46 -12.00 -5.99
N LYS A 120 -13.63 -13.32 -6.08
CA LYS A 120 -14.64 -14.05 -5.30
C LYS A 120 -14.14 -14.39 -3.91
N GLU A 121 -12.89 -14.84 -3.84
CA GLU A 121 -12.25 -15.27 -2.59
C GLU A 121 -11.53 -14.09 -1.90
N GLY A 122 -11.26 -13.00 -2.62
CA GLY A 122 -10.51 -11.85 -2.07
C GLY A 122 -9.04 -12.18 -1.83
N LEU A 123 -8.46 -13.08 -2.63
CA LEU A 123 -7.13 -13.63 -2.40
C LEU A 123 -6.29 -13.66 -3.68
N GLY A 124 -4.98 -13.61 -3.51
CA GLY A 124 -4.01 -13.91 -4.55
C GLY A 124 -3.95 -15.40 -4.86
N VAL A 125 -3.91 -15.73 -6.14
CA VAL A 125 -3.77 -17.09 -6.66
C VAL A 125 -2.51 -17.16 -7.53
N ASP A 126 -1.74 -18.22 -7.35
CA ASP A 126 -0.47 -18.42 -8.06
C ASP A 126 -0.64 -18.35 -9.59
N LEU A 127 0.25 -17.56 -10.18
CA LEU A 127 0.32 -17.38 -11.62
C LEU A 127 0.92 -18.64 -12.28
N VAL A 128 0.07 -19.47 -12.88
CA VAL A 128 0.52 -20.62 -13.65
C VAL A 128 0.85 -20.20 -15.09
N ILE A 129 2.15 -20.19 -15.42
CA ILE A 129 2.64 -19.93 -16.79
C ILE A 129 3.10 -21.25 -17.41
N ASP A 130 2.56 -21.58 -18.59
CA ASP A 130 2.98 -22.76 -19.35
C ASP A 130 4.40 -22.58 -19.93
N VAL A 131 5.14 -23.68 -20.07
CA VAL A 131 6.52 -23.72 -20.58
C VAL A 131 6.60 -23.08 -21.97
N ASP A 132 5.60 -23.32 -22.82
CA ASP A 132 5.52 -22.72 -24.16
C ASP A 132 5.37 -21.19 -24.11
N SER A 133 4.69 -20.67 -23.09
CA SER A 133 4.52 -19.23 -22.88
C SER A 133 5.81 -18.58 -22.40
N VAL A 134 6.56 -19.27 -21.54
CA VAL A 134 7.91 -18.82 -21.11
C VAL A 134 8.86 -18.79 -22.31
N ALA A 135 8.83 -19.81 -23.17
CA ALA A 135 9.61 -19.84 -24.42
C ALA A 135 9.24 -18.70 -25.38
N ALA A 136 7.98 -18.25 -25.35
CA ALA A 136 7.51 -17.08 -26.09
C ALA A 136 7.86 -15.73 -25.42
N GLY A 137 8.59 -15.73 -24.29
CA GLY A 137 9.07 -14.53 -23.61
C GLY A 137 8.10 -13.92 -22.60
N VAL A 138 7.04 -14.66 -22.21
CA VAL A 138 6.13 -14.23 -21.14
C VAL A 138 6.88 -14.29 -19.81
N LYS A 139 6.86 -13.18 -19.06
CA LYS A 139 7.50 -13.05 -17.76
C LYS A 139 6.71 -12.14 -16.83
N SER A 140 6.96 -12.26 -15.54
CA SER A 140 6.48 -11.35 -14.49
C SER A 140 7.69 -10.80 -13.77
N SER A 141 7.87 -9.48 -13.78
CA SER A 141 8.96 -8.84 -13.04
C SER A 141 8.52 -8.55 -11.60
N PRO A 142 9.31 -8.92 -10.57
CA PRO A 142 9.03 -8.53 -9.20
C PRO A 142 9.17 -7.02 -9.01
N LEU A 143 8.61 -6.49 -7.93
CA LEU A 143 8.78 -5.08 -7.56
C LEU A 143 10.26 -4.73 -7.37
N SER A 144 10.64 -3.53 -7.83
CA SER A 144 11.98 -2.99 -7.61
C SER A 144 12.20 -2.62 -6.14
N GLN A 145 13.47 -2.56 -5.71
CA GLN A 145 13.81 -2.15 -4.34
C GLN A 145 13.27 -0.77 -4.00
N THR A 146 13.27 0.17 -4.95
CA THR A 146 12.72 1.51 -4.76
C THR A 146 11.22 1.48 -4.50
N GLU A 147 10.47 0.66 -5.24
CA GLU A 147 9.02 0.48 -5.02
C GLU A 147 8.74 -0.18 -3.67
N ARG A 148 9.52 -1.20 -3.29
CA ARG A 148 9.43 -1.86 -1.98
C ARG A 148 9.68 -0.88 -0.83
N THR A 149 10.73 -0.07 -0.92
CA THR A 149 11.03 0.98 0.08
C THR A 149 9.91 2.00 0.15
N ARG A 150 9.39 2.46 -1.01
CA ARG A 150 8.29 3.42 -1.08
C ARG A 150 7.02 2.86 -0.44
N LEU A 151 6.65 1.63 -0.75
CA LEU A 151 5.50 0.95 -0.15
C LEU A 151 5.64 0.91 1.37
N ARG A 152 6.80 0.44 1.88
CA ARG A 152 7.05 0.37 3.31
C ARG A 152 6.88 1.73 4.01
N SER A 153 7.44 2.79 3.43
CA SER A 153 7.26 4.15 3.98
C SER A 153 5.81 4.61 3.97
N LEU A 154 5.05 4.31 2.91
CA LEU A 154 3.63 4.67 2.83
C LEU A 154 2.79 3.94 3.88
N LEU A 155 3.00 2.64 4.07
CA LEU A 155 2.25 1.85 5.04
C LEU A 155 2.54 2.30 6.47
N LEU A 156 3.82 2.45 6.85
CA LEU A 156 4.19 2.87 8.20
C LEU A 156 3.69 4.29 8.53
N GLY A 157 3.91 5.24 7.63
CA GLY A 157 3.43 6.62 7.84
C GLY A 157 1.90 6.71 7.81
N GLY A 158 1.25 5.90 6.99
CA GLY A 158 -0.21 5.81 6.93
C GLY A 158 -0.81 5.23 8.22
N VAL A 159 -0.22 4.16 8.77
CA VAL A 159 -0.65 3.59 10.06
C VAL A 159 -0.48 4.61 11.19
N GLU A 160 0.66 5.30 11.28
CA GLU A 160 0.88 6.38 12.28
C GLU A 160 -0.17 7.50 12.15
N THR A 161 -0.49 7.90 10.92
CA THR A 161 -1.51 8.92 10.64
C THR A 161 -2.93 8.45 11.03
N LEU A 162 -3.25 7.18 10.76
CA LEU A 162 -4.53 6.57 11.14
C LEU A 162 -4.63 6.40 12.66
N GLU A 163 -3.54 6.03 13.31
CA GLU A 163 -3.45 5.93 14.77
C GLU A 163 -3.79 7.28 15.39
N GLU A 164 -3.08 8.36 15.03
CA GLU A 164 -3.36 9.71 15.53
C GLU A 164 -4.82 10.12 15.28
N TRP A 165 -5.38 9.81 14.12
CA TRP A 165 -6.77 10.12 13.79
C TRP A 165 -7.79 9.35 14.63
N LEU A 166 -7.54 8.06 14.91
CA LEU A 166 -8.44 7.21 15.72
C LEU A 166 -8.34 7.54 17.22
N PHE A 167 -7.15 7.87 17.71
CA PHE A 167 -6.90 8.21 19.11
C PHE A 167 -7.17 9.68 19.46
N GLY A 168 -7.01 10.58 18.50
CA GLY A 168 -7.21 12.02 18.67
C GLY A 168 -8.67 12.47 18.64
N TRP A 169 -9.61 11.56 18.37
CA TRP A 169 -11.03 11.89 18.39
C TRP A 169 -11.59 11.92 19.81
N GLU A 170 -11.52 13.08 20.45
CA GLU A 170 -12.32 13.40 21.62
C GLU A 170 -13.73 13.76 21.14
N GLY A 171 -14.69 12.84 21.28
CA GLY A 171 -16.10 13.15 21.05
C GLY A 171 -16.56 14.33 21.92
N ASP A 172 -17.64 15.01 21.53
CA ASP A 172 -18.16 16.26 22.15
C ASP A 172 -18.78 16.07 23.57
N GLY A 173 -18.26 15.14 24.38
CA GLY A 173 -18.64 14.98 25.78
C GLY A 173 -18.03 13.75 26.44
N ASP A 174 -17.43 13.95 27.63
CA ASP A 174 -17.03 13.09 28.78
C ASP A 174 -16.70 11.58 28.63
N SER A 175 -16.86 10.97 27.45
CA SER A 175 -16.41 9.64 27.09
C SER A 175 -15.19 9.78 26.19
N SER A 176 -14.05 10.07 26.81
CA SER A 176 -12.71 9.94 26.21
C SER A 176 -12.33 8.46 26.02
N GLY A 177 -13.24 7.69 25.43
CA GLY A 177 -13.03 6.29 25.10
C GLY A 177 -12.43 6.20 23.70
N ASN A 178 -11.29 5.52 23.58
CA ASN A 178 -10.71 5.18 22.29
C ASN A 178 -11.73 4.41 21.43
N ILE A 179 -12.05 4.90 20.23
CA ILE A 179 -13.01 4.27 19.32
C ILE A 179 -12.63 2.81 18.98
N LEU A 180 -11.33 2.49 18.94
CA LEU A 180 -10.85 1.12 18.74
C LEU A 180 -11.15 0.22 19.94
N GLU A 181 -11.10 0.76 21.15
CA GLU A 181 -11.48 0.01 22.37
C GLU A 181 -12.98 -0.24 22.40
N ALA A 182 -13.77 0.79 22.09
CA ALA A 182 -15.23 0.72 22.07
C ALA A 182 -15.77 -0.28 21.03
N THR A 183 -15.05 -0.46 19.93
CA THR A 183 -15.39 -1.41 18.85
C THR A 183 -14.71 -2.77 19.00
N GLY A 184 -13.76 -2.92 19.93
CA GLY A 184 -12.97 -4.15 20.10
C GLY A 184 -12.01 -4.42 18.93
N LEU A 185 -11.61 -3.39 18.17
CA LEU A 185 -10.80 -3.49 16.96
C LEU A 185 -9.31 -3.25 17.19
N GLN A 186 -8.85 -3.05 18.43
CA GLN A 186 -7.43 -2.79 18.73
C GLN A 186 -6.49 -3.86 18.14
N THR A 187 -6.80 -5.14 18.35
CA THR A 187 -5.99 -6.24 17.80
C THR A 187 -6.00 -6.24 16.27
N ALA A 188 -7.15 -5.98 15.65
CA ALA A 188 -7.23 -5.90 14.19
C ALA A 188 -6.38 -4.74 13.64
N PHE A 189 -6.39 -3.59 14.33
CA PHE A 189 -5.58 -2.44 13.97
C PHE A 189 -4.07 -2.70 14.13
N ASP A 190 -3.65 -3.35 15.22
CA ASP A 190 -2.25 -3.74 15.45
C ASP A 190 -1.72 -4.72 14.39
N GLU A 191 -2.62 -5.49 13.76
CA GLU A 191 -2.32 -6.45 12.70
C GLU A 191 -2.42 -5.85 11.28
N VAL A 192 -2.82 -4.58 11.13
CA VAL A 192 -2.94 -3.89 9.84
C VAL A 192 -1.59 -3.92 9.10
N PHE A 193 -1.63 -4.39 7.86
CA PHE A 193 -0.46 -4.56 6.99
C PHE A 193 0.61 -5.55 7.47
N SER A 194 0.35 -6.36 8.51
CA SER A 194 1.32 -7.33 9.03
C SER A 194 1.82 -8.29 7.92
N ARG A 195 0.91 -8.83 7.10
CA ARG A 195 1.26 -9.75 5.99
C ARG A 195 2.17 -9.08 4.97
N THR A 196 1.81 -7.88 4.52
CA THR A 196 2.62 -7.13 3.54
C THR A 196 3.98 -6.72 4.13
N LEU A 197 4.02 -6.27 5.39
CA LEU A 197 5.28 -5.86 6.03
C LEU A 197 6.22 -7.04 6.27
N ASP A 198 5.69 -8.22 6.58
CA ASP A 198 6.47 -9.46 6.68
C ASP A 198 7.07 -9.85 5.33
N GLU A 199 6.27 -9.82 4.26
CA GLU A 199 6.74 -10.08 2.88
C GLU A 199 7.78 -9.04 2.40
N LEU A 200 7.70 -7.81 2.90
CA LEU A 200 8.70 -6.76 2.66
C LEU A 200 10.01 -6.98 3.44
N GLY A 201 10.14 -8.06 4.20
CA GLY A 201 11.33 -8.45 4.96
C GLY A 201 11.22 -8.21 6.47
N GLY A 202 10.00 -8.08 7.00
CA GLY A 202 9.69 -7.91 8.42
C GLY A 202 10.31 -6.66 9.05
N LEU A 203 9.91 -6.34 10.29
CA LEU A 203 10.59 -5.33 11.11
C LEU A 203 12.00 -5.78 11.56
N GLY A 204 12.33 -7.07 11.41
CA GLY A 204 13.63 -7.66 11.77
C GLY A 204 14.74 -7.56 10.72
N GLY A 205 14.44 -7.08 9.51
CA GLY A 205 15.41 -6.98 8.41
C GLY A 205 16.27 -5.72 8.40
N LEU A 206 16.02 -4.77 9.30
CA LEU A 206 16.94 -3.65 9.55
C LEU A 206 18.11 -4.16 10.41
N ASN A 207 18.99 -4.95 9.79
CA ASN A 207 20.40 -4.66 10.01
C ASN A 207 20.57 -3.20 9.59
N LEU A 208 20.57 -2.32 10.59
CA LEU A 208 21.44 -1.17 10.60
C LEU A 208 22.86 -1.71 10.34
N ASP A 209 23.15 -2.05 9.08
CA ASP A 209 24.47 -1.84 8.52
C ASP A 209 24.66 -0.34 8.66
N ARG A 210 25.13 0.00 9.87
CA ARG A 210 26.15 0.97 10.14
C ARG A 210 26.59 1.53 8.80
N ILE A 211 26.16 2.75 8.57
CA ILE A 211 27.04 3.74 7.98
C ILE A 211 28.34 3.64 8.80
N ASN A 212 29.22 2.72 8.41
CA ASN A 212 30.60 2.61 8.85
C ASN A 212 31.29 3.81 8.21
N LEU A 213 31.00 4.98 8.79
CA LEU A 213 31.81 6.18 8.62
C LEU A 213 32.95 6.13 9.63
N CYS A 214 33.72 5.03 9.67
CA CYS A 214 34.98 4.97 10.39
C CYS A 214 35.72 3.66 10.07
N ASP A 215 36.60 3.75 9.08
CA ASP A 215 37.84 2.99 8.90
C ASP A 215 38.25 3.28 7.45
N THR A 216 39.12 4.25 7.17
CA THR A 216 40.53 4.14 7.48
C THR A 216 41.16 5.51 7.75
N CYS A 217 41.81 5.67 8.90
CA CYS A 217 43.12 6.33 9.02
C CYS A 217 43.59 6.31 10.48
N THR A 218 44.26 5.23 10.86
CA THR A 218 45.30 5.23 11.91
C THR A 218 46.37 4.21 11.48
N PRO A 219 47.57 4.18 12.09
CA PRO A 219 48.52 5.27 12.34
C PRO A 219 49.93 4.86 11.85
N GLU A 220 50.72 5.75 11.25
CA GLU A 220 52.15 5.45 10.98
C GLU A 220 53.02 6.10 12.06
N LYS A 221 53.30 5.33 13.12
CA LYS A 221 54.43 5.57 14.02
C LYS A 221 55.69 5.04 13.33
N ALA A 222 56.55 5.94 12.87
CA ALA A 222 57.97 5.65 12.70
C ALA A 222 58.71 6.13 13.95
N THR A 223 59.12 5.17 14.77
CA THR A 223 60.14 5.32 15.81
C THR A 223 61.48 4.99 15.19
N GLU A 224 62.46 5.89 15.26
CA GLU A 224 63.85 5.49 15.55
C GLU A 224 64.68 6.70 16.00
N GLU A 225 65.32 6.51 17.15
CA GLU A 225 66.39 7.31 17.73
C GLU A 225 67.67 7.13 16.92
N MET A 226 68.51 8.17 16.78
CA MET A 226 69.93 8.05 17.11
C MET A 226 70.66 9.39 17.10
N GLU A 227 71.52 9.52 18.11
CA GLU A 227 72.46 10.59 18.43
C GLU A 227 73.37 11.02 17.26
N MET A 228 73.57 12.34 17.14
CA MET A 228 74.90 12.98 17.15
C MET A 228 74.78 14.48 17.45
#